data_AF-C7GYP8-F1
#
_entry.id   AF-C7GYP8-F1
#
_cell.length_a   1.000
_cell.length_b   1.000
_cell.length_c   1.000
_cell.angle_alpha   90.00
_cell.angle_beta   90.00
_cell.angle_gamma   90.00
#
_symmetry.space_group_name_H-M   'P 1'
#
loop_
_entity.id
_entity.type
_entity.pdbx_description
1 polymer ?
#
loop_
_entity_poly.entity_id
_entity_poly.type
_entity_poly.pdbx_seq_one_letter_code
_entity_poly.pdbx_strand_id
1 'polypeptide(L)' 'MDEKKMTPQARYEKKNVTRYTLKLNKNTDSDILKWLATQPNKHGAIKAAIRLAIRQEM' A
#
# COMPACT_ATOMS: atom_id res chain seq x y z
N MET A 1 -1.32 -20.58 28.61
CA MET A 1 -1.56 -19.61 27.52
C MET A 1 -0.20 -19.21 27.00
N ASP A 2 0.24 -19.77 25.87
CA ASP A 2 1.56 -19.48 25.31
C ASP A 2 1.69 -18.00 24.96
N GLU A 3 2.60 -17.31 25.66
CA GLU A 3 3.11 -16.00 25.26
C GLU A 3 3.77 -16.15 23.88
N LYS A 4 3.01 -15.87 22.83
CA LYS A 4 3.53 -15.75 21.47
C LYS A 4 4.56 -14.63 21.44
N LYS A 5 5.84 -14.99 21.61
CA LYS A 5 6.98 -14.10 21.39
C LYS A 5 6.84 -13.53 19.98
N MET A 6 6.60 -12.22 19.88
CA MET A 6 6.59 -11.52 18.60
C MET A 6 7.91 -11.78 17.88
N THR A 7 7.82 -12.26 16.64
CA THR A 7 9.00 -12.45 15.81
C THR A 7 9.71 -11.10 15.58
N PRO A 8 11.03 -11.10 15.33
CA PRO A 8 11.76 -9.88 14.98
C PRO A 8 11.13 -9.09 13.82
N GLN A 9 10.56 -9.80 12.84
CA GLN A 9 9.82 -9.22 11.71
C GLN A 9 8.59 -8.42 12.18
N ALA A 10 7.77 -9.00 13.06
CA ALA A 10 6.59 -8.33 13.59
C ALA A 10 6.94 -7.06 14.40
N ARG A 11 8.09 -7.07 15.10
CA ARG A 11 8.61 -5.88 15.81
C ARG A 11 9.05 -4.78 14.83
N TYR A 12 9.72 -5.15 13.75
CA TYR A 12 10.14 -4.20 12.71
C TYR A 12 8.93 -3.56 12.01
N GLU A 13 7.95 -4.39 11.61
CA GLU A 13 6.74 -3.89 10.97
C GLU A 13 5.98 -2.92 11.87
N LYS A 14 5.79 -3.27 13.15
CA LYS A 14 5.11 -2.40 14.12
C LYS A 14 5.81 -1.05 14.30
N LYS A 15 7.14 -1.01 14.23
CA LYS A 15 7.93 0.20 14.48
C LYS A 15 8.09 1.07 13.22
N ASN A 16 8.20 0.48 12.04
CA ASN A 16 8.66 1.18 10.84
C ASN A 16 7.64 1.18 9.68
N VAL A 17 6.51 0.46 9.82
CA VAL A 17 5.54 0.30 8.74
C VAL A 17 4.16 0.72 9.21
N THR A 18 3.59 1.72 8.53
CA THR A 18 2.19 2.10 8.67
C THR A 18 1.41 1.57 7.48
N ARG A 19 0.26 0.92 7.75
CA ARG A 19 -0.64 0.42 6.71
C ARG A 19 -1.81 1.38 6.53
N TYR A 20 -1.97 1.87 5.31
CA TYR A 20 -3.18 2.56 4.87
C TYR A 20 -3.98 1.63 3.97
N THR A 21 -5.29 1.57 4.18
CA THR A 21 -6.22 0.81 3.35
C THR A 21 -7.15 1.76 2.62
N LEU A 22 -7.29 1.55 1.31
CA LEU A 22 -8.18 2.31 0.45
C LEU A 22 -9.25 1.37 -0.10
N LYS A 23 -10.52 1.79 -0.01
CA LYS A 23 -11.62 1.10 -0.69
C LYS A 23 -11.73 1.66 -2.10
N LEU A 24 -11.68 0.77 -3.09
CA LEU A 24 -11.93 1.10 -4.50
C LEU A 24 -13.24 0.44 -4.92
N ASN A 25 -14.14 1.22 -5.51
CA ASN A 25 -15.39 0.76 -6.05
C ASN A 25 -15.16 0.18 -7.45
N LYS A 26 -15.66 -1.04 -7.67
CA LYS A 26 -15.50 -1.76 -8.94
C LYS A 26 -16.12 -1.05 -10.14
N ASN A 27 -17.11 -0.19 -9.91
CA ASN A 27 -17.83 0.50 -10.98
C ASN A 27 -17.23 1.88 -11.27
N THR A 28 -16.98 2.70 -10.24
CA THR A 28 -16.49 4.07 -10.43
C THR A 28 -14.97 4.14 -10.58
N ASP A 29 -14.23 3.25 -9.93
CA ASP A 29 -12.76 3.21 -9.96
C ASP A 29 -12.25 2.07 -10.85
N SER A 30 -13.06 1.67 -11.84
CA SER A 30 -12.77 0.51 -12.70
C SER A 30 -11.51 0.70 -13.53
N ASP A 31 -11.20 1.94 -13.90
CA ASP A 31 -9.99 2.38 -14.57
C ASP A 31 -8.74 2.21 -13.69
N ILE A 32 -8.81 2.66 -12.42
CA ILE A 32 -7.74 2.50 -11.43
C ILE A 32 -7.47 1.01 -11.18
N LEU A 33 -8.53 0.21 -11.03
CA LEU A 33 -8.40 -1.24 -10.83
C LEU A 33 -7.77 -1.93 -12.03
N LYS A 34 -8.17 -1.58 -13.25
CA LYS A 34 -7.57 -2.11 -14.49
C LYS A 34 -6.11 -1.72 -14.61
N TRP A 35 -5.78 -0.45 -14.36
CA TRP A 35 -4.40 0.03 -14.40
C TRP A 35 -3.53 -0.66 -13.35
N LEU A 36 -4.02 -0.83 -12.12
CA LEU A 36 -3.30 -1.58 -11.06
C LEU A 36 -3.11 -3.05 -11.41
N ALA A 37 -4.05 -3.67 -12.12
CA ALA A 37 -3.95 -5.06 -12.54
C ALA A 37 -2.82 -5.30 -13.55
N THR A 38 -2.50 -4.31 -14.40
CA THR A 38 -1.41 -4.42 -15.39
C THR A 38 -0.02 -4.17 -14.80
N GLN A 39 0.07 -3.67 -13.56
CA GLN A 39 1.37 -3.37 -12.96
C GLN A 39 2.09 -4.62 -12.45
N PRO A 40 3.40 -4.80 -12.74
CA PRO A 40 4.18 -5.91 -12.21
C PRO A 40 4.34 -5.85 -10.69
N ASN A 41 4.31 -4.63 -10.10
CA ASN A 41 4.32 -4.42 -8.66
C ASN A 41 3.34 -3.30 -8.25
N LYS A 42 2.18 -3.71 -7.72
CA LYS A 42 1.11 -2.79 -7.30
C LYS A 42 1.55 -1.82 -6.21
N HIS A 43 2.28 -2.31 -5.20
CA HIS A 43 2.79 -1.46 -4.11
C HIS A 43 3.78 -0.42 -4.62
N GLY A 44 4.68 -0.81 -5.52
CA GLY A 44 5.64 0.10 -6.15
C GLY A 44 4.94 1.17 -7.00
N ALA A 45 3.99 0.75 -7.83
CA ALA A 45 3.23 1.65 -8.70
C ALA A 45 2.42 2.69 -7.89
N ILE A 46 1.73 2.27 -6.83
CA ILE A 46 1.00 3.18 -5.94
C ILE A 46 1.96 4.17 -5.26
N LYS A 47 3.11 3.70 -4.76
CA LYS A 47 4.13 4.60 -4.15
C LYS A 47 4.67 5.61 -5.17
N ALA A 48 4.86 5.19 -6.43
CA ALA A 48 5.32 6.09 -7.49
C ALA A 48 4.26 7.16 -7.80
N ALA A 49 3.00 6.78 -7.91
CA ALA A 49 1.89 7.71 -8.13
C ALA A 49 1.76 8.74 -6.98
N ILE A 50 1.84 8.29 -5.73
CA ILE A 50 1.81 9.19 -4.56
C ILE A 50 2.99 10.16 -4.58
N ARG A 51 4.20 9.69 -4.89
CA ARG A 51 5.39 10.57 -4.99
C ARG A 51 5.26 11.58 -6.11
N LEU A 52 4.63 11.22 -7.22
CA LEU A 52 4.37 12.14 -8.33
C LEU A 52 3.38 13.23 -7.89
N ALA A 53 2.29 12.86 -7.22
CA ALA A 53 1.31 13.81 -6.69
C ALA A 53 1.96 14.82 -5.72
N ILE A 54 2.77 14.33 -4.75
CA ILE A 54 3.53 15.20 -3.83
C ILE A 54 4.40 16.20 -4.59
N ARG A 55 5.06 15.77 -5.68
CA ARG A 55 5.90 16.67 -6.50
C ARG A 55 5.10 17.70 -7.28
N GLN A 56 3.84 17.43 -7.59
CA GLN A 56 2.96 18.36 -8.32
C GLN A 56 2.30 19.38 -7.38
N GLU A 57 2.18 19.05 -6.09
CA GLU A 57 1.64 19.95 -5.06
C GLU A 57 2.70 20.92 -4.48
N MET A 58 3.98 20.65 -4.69
CA MET A 58 5.09 21.55 -4.32
C MET A 58 5.50 22.45 -5.48
#